data_AF-A0A1F9BJX4-F1
#
_entry.id   AF-A0A1F9BJX4-F1
#
_cell.length_a   1.000
_cell.length_b   1.000
_cell.length_c   1.000
_cell.angle_alpha   90.00
_cell.angle_beta   90.00
_cell.angle_gamma   90.00
#
_symmetry.space_group_name_H-M   'P 1'
#
loop_
_entity.id
_entity.type
_entity.pdbx_description
1 polymer ?
#
loop_
_entity_poly.entity_id
_entity_poly.type
_entity_poly.pdbx_seq_one_letter_code
_entity_poly.pdbx_strand_id
1 'polypeptide(L)'
;MIRTSVKITVIVMALILCAGGLAFAAKAKKAEKEMDVGAMLMTSFEMMEKGKFDGAQKLLDKVLVKDPGNPLALNNLAAVMVKMKKFDKADTYLNQALPRAKGYMVQINRVCQVGGICVAFKPATGGTGNQELEPLIKMNIDMVKQYMSSEPLSGKGLR
;
A
#
# COMPACT_ATOMS: atom_id res chain seq x y z
N MET A 1 79.60 -4.38 19.15
CA MET A 1 78.81 -3.27 18.55
C MET A 1 78.29 -3.75 17.20
N ILE A 2 77.14 -3.26 16.71
CA ILE A 2 76.24 -3.84 15.67
C ILE A 2 75.10 -4.68 16.30
N ARG A 3 74.18 -4.02 17.00
CA ARG A 3 72.94 -4.65 17.52
C ARG A 3 71.77 -3.65 17.61
N THR A 4 71.69 -2.73 16.66
CA THR A 4 70.69 -1.65 16.64
C THR A 4 69.93 -1.49 15.33
N SER A 5 70.37 -2.11 14.23
CA SER A 5 69.75 -1.90 12.91
C SER A 5 68.57 -2.82 12.57
N VAL A 6 68.28 -3.85 13.38
CA VAL A 6 67.20 -4.82 13.09
C VAL A 6 65.86 -4.42 13.72
N LYS A 7 65.86 -3.56 14.74
CA LYS A 7 64.62 -3.22 15.47
C LYS A 7 63.79 -2.11 14.83
N ILE A 8 64.38 -1.29 13.95
CA ILE A 8 63.69 -0.14 13.36
C ILE A 8 62.86 -0.56 12.12
N THR A 9 63.26 -1.61 11.42
CA THR A 9 62.54 -2.10 10.23
C THR A 9 61.22 -2.80 10.54
N VAL A 10 61.02 -3.29 11.77
CA VAL A 10 59.78 -3.98 12.18
C VAL A 10 58.65 -3.00 12.51
N ILE A 11 58.96 -1.74 12.87
CA ILE A 11 57.94 -0.77 13.29
C ILE A 11 57.25 -0.10 12.09
N VAL A 12 57.90 -0.03 10.92
CA VAL A 12 57.31 0.58 9.71
C VAL A 12 56.40 -0.40 8.94
N MET A 13 56.53 -1.71 9.16
CA MET A 13 55.65 -2.75 8.61
C MET A 13 54.35 -2.97 9.41
N ALA A 14 54.10 -2.18 10.46
CA ALA A 14 52.84 -2.22 11.22
C ALA A 14 51.83 -1.13 10.79
N LEU A 15 52.21 -0.26 9.84
CA LEU A 15 51.36 0.80 9.27
C LEU A 15 50.94 0.53 7.83
N ILE A 16 51.09 -0.71 7.36
CA ILE A 16 50.58 -1.16 6.07
C ILE A 16 49.40 -2.08 6.34
N LEU A 17 48.22 -1.52 6.05
CA LEU A 17 46.96 -2.23 5.79
C LEU A 17 46.16 -2.67 7.02
N CYS A 18 45.77 -1.68 7.83
CA CYS A 18 44.38 -1.56 8.29
C CYS A 18 43.40 -1.36 7.09
N ALA A 19 43.54 -2.14 6.02
CA ALA A 19 42.67 -2.13 4.83
C ALA A 19 41.86 -3.43 4.70
N GLY A 20 41.84 -4.26 5.75
CA GLY A 20 40.93 -5.40 5.89
C GLY A 20 39.72 -5.08 6.77
N GLY A 21 39.36 -3.80 6.90
CA GLY A 21 38.12 -3.40 7.55
C GLY A 21 36.94 -3.91 6.73
N LEU A 22 36.22 -4.89 7.31
CA LEU A 22 34.91 -5.39 6.95
C LEU A 22 34.42 -4.94 5.57
N ALA A 23 34.43 -5.86 4.60
CA ALA A 23 33.55 -5.79 3.46
C ALA A 23 32.08 -5.82 3.98
N PHE A 24 31.61 -4.67 4.47
CA PHE A 24 30.20 -4.40 4.62
C PHE A 24 29.64 -4.51 3.21
N ALA A 25 28.88 -5.57 2.99
CA ALA A 25 28.01 -5.71 1.85
C ALA A 25 27.01 -4.55 1.85
N ALA A 26 27.43 -3.39 1.35
CA ALA A 26 26.53 -2.35 0.90
C ALA A 26 25.85 -2.89 -0.36
N LYS A 27 24.84 -3.74 -0.16
CA LYS A 27 23.82 -3.96 -1.19
C LYS A 27 23.27 -2.57 -1.51
N ALA A 28 23.67 -2.04 -2.65
CA ALA A 28 23.07 -0.84 -3.22
C ALA A 28 21.57 -1.13 -3.33
N LYS A 29 20.77 -0.57 -2.40
CA LYS A 29 19.33 -0.42 -2.60
C LYS A 29 19.21 0.47 -3.83
N LYS A 30 18.92 -0.15 -4.98
CA LYS A 30 18.51 0.57 -6.19
C LYS A 30 17.39 1.51 -5.74
N ALA A 31 17.62 2.82 -5.84
CA ALA A 31 16.64 3.82 -5.47
C ALA A 31 15.37 3.54 -6.30
N GLU A 32 14.36 2.99 -5.64
CA GLU A 32 13.06 2.77 -6.25
C GLU A 32 12.55 4.17 -6.62
N LYS A 33 12.29 4.41 -7.92
CA LYS A 33 11.75 5.70 -8.37
C LYS A 33 10.50 5.97 -7.53
N GLU A 34 10.56 6.99 -6.69
CA GLU A 34 9.49 7.29 -5.75
C GLU A 34 8.21 7.56 -6.55
N MET A 35 7.20 6.70 -6.36
CA MET A 35 5.91 6.90 -6.98
C MET A 35 5.14 8.00 -6.22
N ASP A 36 4.51 8.91 -6.96
CA ASP A 36 3.56 9.84 -6.38
C ASP A 36 2.27 9.10 -5.95
N VAL A 37 1.48 9.72 -5.09
CA VAL A 37 0.26 9.13 -4.52
C VAL A 37 -0.75 8.74 -5.61
N GLY A 38 -0.92 9.57 -6.64
CA GLY A 38 -1.84 9.30 -7.73
C GLY A 38 -1.41 8.07 -8.54
N ALA A 39 -0.13 7.96 -8.86
CA ALA A 39 0.42 6.79 -9.54
C ALA A 39 0.26 5.50 -8.71
N MET A 40 0.49 5.55 -7.39
CA MET A 40 0.27 4.40 -6.51
C MET A 40 -1.19 3.96 -6.49
N LEU A 41 -2.13 4.91 -6.43
CA LEU A 41 -3.57 4.63 -6.49
C LEU A 41 -3.96 3.99 -7.83
N MET A 42 -3.44 4.50 -8.97
CA MET A 42 -3.67 3.89 -10.29
C MET A 42 -3.20 2.46 -10.35
N THR A 43 -1.93 2.24 -10.00
CA THR A 43 -1.32 0.92 -10.09
C THR A 43 -1.97 -0.06 -9.13
N SER A 44 -2.37 0.38 -7.92
CA SER A 44 -3.11 -0.48 -6.99
C SER A 44 -4.45 -0.93 -7.57
N PHE A 45 -5.17 -0.03 -8.25
CA PHE A 45 -6.43 -0.36 -8.91
C PHE A 45 -6.23 -1.39 -10.03
N GLU A 46 -5.29 -1.15 -10.95
CA GLU A 46 -4.98 -2.12 -12.02
C GLU A 46 -4.58 -3.50 -11.46
N MET A 47 -3.85 -3.52 -10.33
CA MET A 47 -3.51 -4.76 -9.64
C MET A 47 -4.75 -5.46 -9.11
N MET A 48 -5.71 -4.73 -8.53
CA MET A 48 -6.99 -5.28 -8.06
C MET A 48 -7.82 -5.84 -9.22
N GLU A 49 -7.88 -5.15 -10.36
CA GLU A 49 -8.57 -5.65 -11.58
C GLU A 49 -7.96 -6.98 -12.06
N LYS A 50 -6.62 -7.12 -11.94
CA LYS A 50 -5.87 -8.33 -12.28
C LYS A 50 -5.89 -9.40 -11.17
N GLY A 51 -6.63 -9.19 -10.08
CA GLY A 51 -6.70 -10.11 -8.94
C GLY A 51 -5.45 -10.16 -8.06
N LYS A 52 -4.49 -9.24 -8.24
CA LYS A 52 -3.22 -9.17 -7.50
C LYS A 52 -3.39 -8.38 -6.21
N PHE A 53 -4.26 -8.85 -5.32
CA PHE A 53 -4.69 -8.14 -4.12
C PHE A 53 -3.55 -7.85 -3.13
N ASP A 54 -2.59 -8.77 -2.95
CA ASP A 54 -1.44 -8.56 -2.06
C ASP A 54 -0.53 -7.42 -2.53
N GLY A 55 -0.35 -7.30 -3.85
CA GLY A 55 0.43 -6.22 -4.45
C GLY A 55 -0.28 -4.87 -4.32
N ALA A 56 -1.59 -4.86 -4.58
CA ALA A 56 -2.42 -3.68 -4.39
C ALA A 56 -2.41 -3.19 -2.95
N GLN A 57 -2.56 -4.10 -1.97
CA GLN A 57 -2.51 -3.76 -0.56
C GLN A 57 -1.19 -3.07 -0.18
N LYS A 58 -0.04 -3.60 -0.62
CA LYS A 58 1.26 -2.98 -0.36
C LYS A 58 1.39 -1.56 -0.91
N LEU A 59 0.82 -1.30 -2.09
CA LEU A 59 0.82 0.05 -2.67
C LEU A 59 -0.11 0.98 -1.89
N LEU A 60 -1.29 0.51 -1.49
CA LEU A 60 -2.23 1.28 -0.70
C LEU A 60 -1.66 1.60 0.70
N ASP A 61 -0.97 0.66 1.33
CA ASP A 61 -0.24 0.89 2.58
C ASP A 61 0.83 1.98 2.40
N LYS A 62 1.58 1.96 1.28
CA LYS A 62 2.53 3.05 0.95
C LYS A 62 1.81 4.40 0.75
N VAL A 63 0.61 4.43 0.18
CA VAL A 63 -0.19 5.66 0.09
C VAL A 63 -0.51 6.17 1.50
N LEU A 64 -0.97 5.30 2.41
CA LEU A 64 -1.32 5.69 3.77
C LEU A 64 -0.11 6.11 4.62
N VAL A 65 1.10 5.66 4.30
CA VAL A 65 2.32 6.21 4.92
C VAL A 65 2.52 7.69 4.54
N LYS A 66 2.18 8.07 3.30
CA LYS A 66 2.32 9.46 2.82
C LYS A 66 1.13 10.35 3.18
N ASP A 67 -0.07 9.79 3.12
CA ASP A 67 -1.34 10.44 3.44
C ASP A 67 -2.21 9.48 4.28
N PRO A 68 -2.04 9.47 5.62
CA PRO A 68 -2.72 8.52 6.51
C PRO A 68 -4.25 8.58 6.47
N GLY A 69 -4.82 9.68 5.97
CA GLY A 69 -6.26 9.88 5.88
C GLY A 69 -6.81 9.76 4.46
N ASN A 70 -6.02 9.27 3.50
CA ASN A 70 -6.42 9.26 2.10
C ASN A 70 -7.70 8.42 1.89
N PRO A 71 -8.85 9.04 1.56
CA PRO A 71 -10.11 8.34 1.54
C PRO A 71 -10.22 7.33 0.39
N LEU A 72 -9.48 7.54 -0.71
CA LEU A 72 -9.39 6.58 -1.81
C LEU A 72 -8.62 5.33 -1.40
N ALA A 73 -7.46 5.50 -0.76
CA ALA A 73 -6.65 4.37 -0.33
C ALA A 73 -7.38 3.50 0.70
N LEU A 74 -8.05 4.14 1.68
CA LEU A 74 -8.87 3.45 2.67
C LEU A 74 -10.06 2.72 2.03
N ASN A 75 -10.77 3.34 1.09
CA ASN A 75 -11.85 2.69 0.35
C ASN A 75 -11.36 1.47 -0.45
N ASN A 76 -10.21 1.59 -1.12
CA ASN A 76 -9.66 0.50 -1.91
C ASN A 76 -9.10 -0.63 -1.04
N LEU A 77 -8.54 -0.33 0.14
CA LEU A 77 -8.18 -1.34 1.13
C LEU A 77 -9.42 -2.09 1.63
N ALA A 78 -10.54 -1.41 1.85
CA ALA A 78 -11.79 -2.08 2.20
C ALA A 78 -12.24 -3.07 1.11
N ALA A 79 -12.12 -2.70 -0.16
CA ALA A 79 -12.40 -3.61 -1.27
C ALA A 79 -11.47 -4.84 -1.27
N VAL A 80 -10.18 -4.65 -1.00
CA VAL A 80 -9.22 -5.76 -0.81
C VAL A 80 -9.66 -6.67 0.35
N MET A 81 -10.05 -6.09 1.49
CA MET A 81 -10.52 -6.86 2.65
C MET A 81 -11.80 -7.64 2.36
N VAL A 82 -12.75 -7.09 1.59
CA VAL A 82 -13.95 -7.81 1.13
C VAL A 82 -13.58 -9.01 0.26
N LYS A 83 -12.62 -8.88 -0.65
CA LYS A 83 -12.14 -10.04 -1.42
C LYS A 83 -11.52 -11.12 -0.56
N MET A 84 -10.86 -10.73 0.52
CA MET A 84 -10.32 -11.65 1.52
C MET A 84 -11.38 -12.16 2.52
N LYS A 85 -12.65 -11.79 2.37
CA LYS A 85 -13.76 -12.08 3.31
C LYS A 85 -13.52 -11.57 4.73
N LYS A 86 -12.71 -10.52 4.89
CA LYS A 86 -12.39 -9.84 6.16
C LYS A 86 -13.30 -8.63 6.32
N PHE A 87 -14.60 -8.88 6.48
CA PHE A 87 -15.63 -7.84 6.45
C PHE A 87 -15.52 -6.85 7.61
N ASP A 88 -15.09 -7.31 8.78
CA ASP A 88 -14.74 -6.51 9.95
C ASP A 88 -13.70 -5.42 9.63
N LYS A 89 -12.64 -5.80 8.91
CA LYS A 89 -11.58 -4.88 8.49
C LYS A 89 -12.05 -3.94 7.39
N ALA A 90 -12.88 -4.45 6.47
CA ALA A 90 -13.47 -3.62 5.43
C ALA A 90 -14.32 -2.49 6.03
N ASP A 91 -15.19 -2.82 7.00
CA ASP A 91 -16.01 -1.84 7.72
C ASP A 91 -15.12 -0.82 8.45
N THR A 92 -14.07 -1.29 9.13
CA THR A 92 -13.11 -0.41 9.82
C THR A 92 -12.49 0.61 8.86
N TYR A 93 -11.97 0.19 7.70
CA TYR A 93 -11.36 1.11 6.74
C TYR A 93 -12.37 2.08 6.12
N LEU A 94 -13.60 1.64 5.84
CA LEU A 94 -14.64 2.52 5.30
C LEU A 94 -15.05 3.61 6.30
N ASN A 95 -15.18 3.25 7.58
CA ASN A 95 -15.48 4.22 8.63
C ASN A 95 -14.33 5.22 8.86
N GLN A 96 -13.07 4.82 8.62
CA GLN A 96 -11.93 5.75 8.62
C GLN A 96 -11.94 6.69 7.41
N ALA A 97 -12.42 6.20 6.25
CA ALA A 97 -12.45 6.98 5.02
C ALA A 97 -13.58 8.02 5.00
N LEU A 98 -14.73 7.70 5.60
CA LEU A 98 -15.96 8.49 5.51
C LEU A 98 -15.79 9.97 5.92
N PRO A 99 -15.15 10.33 7.04
CA PRO A 99 -14.98 11.73 7.44
C PRO A 99 -14.15 12.57 6.46
N ARG A 100 -13.33 11.92 5.62
CA ARG A 100 -12.43 12.57 4.65
C ARG A 100 -13.01 12.59 3.23
N ALA A 101 -14.15 11.95 3.01
CA ALA A 101 -14.73 11.79 1.68
C ALA A 101 -15.70 12.89 1.26
N LYS A 102 -16.21 13.67 2.22
CA LYS A 102 -17.10 14.80 1.94
C LYS A 102 -16.38 15.86 1.11
N GLY A 103 -16.95 16.23 -0.03
CA GLY A 103 -16.32 17.17 -0.97
C GLY A 103 -15.07 16.61 -1.67
N TYR A 104 -14.70 15.34 -1.43
CA TYR A 104 -13.61 14.70 -2.14
C TYR A 104 -14.11 14.24 -3.51
N MET A 105 -13.70 14.96 -4.54
CA MET A 105 -14.14 14.72 -5.91
C MET A 105 -13.29 13.64 -6.57
N VAL A 106 -13.95 12.74 -7.29
CA VAL A 106 -13.33 11.63 -8.02
C VAL A 106 -13.88 11.56 -9.43
N GLN A 107 -13.08 10.99 -10.33
CA GLN A 107 -13.58 10.53 -11.63
C GLN A 107 -14.01 9.09 -11.50
N ILE A 108 -15.32 8.85 -11.47
CA ILE A 108 -15.89 7.50 -11.46
C ILE A 108 -16.52 7.24 -12.83
N ASN A 109 -15.99 6.25 -13.55
CA ASN A 109 -16.77 5.48 -14.51
C ASN A 109 -17.19 4.23 -13.75
N ARG A 110 -18.49 4.08 -13.43
CA ARG A 110 -18.97 3.07 -12.47
C ARG A 110 -18.59 1.66 -12.95
N VAL A 111 -17.55 1.08 -12.35
CA VAL A 111 -17.28 -0.35 -12.43
C VAL A 111 -17.05 -0.88 -11.02
N CYS A 112 -18.05 -1.59 -10.49
CA CYS A 112 -17.93 -2.25 -9.20
C CYS A 112 -17.41 -3.67 -9.45
N GLN A 113 -16.11 -3.86 -9.28
CA GLN A 113 -15.43 -5.09 -9.73
C GLN A 113 -15.14 -6.08 -8.59
N VAL A 114 -15.10 -5.61 -7.35
CA VAL A 114 -14.41 -6.31 -6.26
C VAL A 114 -15.43 -6.89 -5.29
N GLY A 115 -16.12 -7.96 -5.71
CA GLY A 115 -17.13 -8.63 -4.88
C GLY A 115 -18.29 -7.68 -4.54
N GLY A 116 -18.73 -6.88 -5.52
CA GLY A 116 -19.78 -5.87 -5.33
C GLY A 116 -19.25 -4.50 -4.90
N ILE A 117 -18.09 -4.40 -4.22
CA ILE A 117 -17.56 -3.10 -3.79
C ILE A 117 -17.09 -2.27 -4.98
N CYS A 118 -17.48 -1.00 -4.96
CA CYS A 118 -17.11 -0.02 -5.93
C CYS A 118 -15.81 0.67 -5.51
N VAL A 119 -14.84 0.66 -6.41
CA VAL A 119 -13.50 1.21 -6.21
C VAL A 119 -13.37 2.52 -6.97
N ALA A 120 -12.53 3.41 -6.47
CA ALA A 120 -12.19 4.65 -7.13
C ALA A 120 -10.68 4.81 -7.06
N PHE A 121 -10.08 5.28 -8.14
CA PHE A 121 -8.63 5.26 -8.27
C PHE A 121 -8.07 6.64 -8.54
N LYS A 122 -8.79 7.50 -9.26
CA LYS A 122 -8.29 8.81 -9.67
C LYS A 122 -8.94 9.95 -8.87
N PRO A 123 -8.16 10.69 -8.05
CA PRO A 123 -8.61 11.98 -7.54
C PRO A 123 -8.94 12.89 -8.72
N ALA A 124 -10.05 13.62 -8.63
CA ALA A 124 -10.35 14.63 -9.62
C ALA A 124 -9.39 15.82 -9.44
N THR A 125 -8.49 16.03 -10.41
CA THR A 125 -7.69 17.26 -10.48
C THR A 125 -8.30 18.22 -11.50
N GLY A 126 -8.29 19.52 -11.20
CA GLY A 126 -8.61 20.56 -12.19
C GLY A 126 -10.06 20.56 -12.69
N GLY A 127 -11.05 20.35 -11.80
CA GLY A 127 -12.48 20.46 -12.16
C GLY A 127 -13.03 19.28 -12.97
N THR A 128 -12.27 18.20 -13.12
CA THR A 128 -12.64 17.05 -13.95
C THR A 128 -13.43 15.97 -13.19
N GLY A 129 -13.71 16.17 -11.91
CA GLY A 129 -14.46 15.24 -11.07
C GLY A 129 -15.95 15.30 -11.36
N ASN A 130 -16.56 14.14 -11.54
CA ASN A 130 -17.98 14.03 -11.87
C ASN A 130 -18.83 13.50 -10.71
N GLN A 131 -18.21 12.99 -9.64
CA GLN A 131 -18.90 12.39 -8.50
C GLN A 131 -18.14 12.67 -7.19
N GLU A 132 -18.89 12.87 -6.10
CA GLU A 132 -18.34 12.86 -4.75
C GLU A 132 -18.06 11.43 -4.29
N LEU A 133 -17.01 11.27 -3.49
CA LEU A 133 -16.63 9.97 -2.95
C LEU A 133 -17.53 9.52 -1.78
N GLU A 134 -18.09 10.45 -1.01
CA GLU A 134 -18.89 10.13 0.18
C GLU A 134 -20.07 9.18 -0.09
N PRO A 135 -20.93 9.38 -1.12
CA PRO A 135 -22.00 8.45 -1.45
C PRO A 135 -21.50 7.03 -1.76
N LEU A 136 -20.32 6.91 -2.39
CA LEU A 136 -19.70 5.63 -2.69
C LEU A 136 -19.33 4.88 -1.41
N ILE A 137 -18.70 5.58 -0.46
CA ILE A 137 -18.28 4.99 0.81
C ILE A 137 -19.48 4.54 1.61
N LYS A 138 -20.55 5.34 1.68
CA LYS A 138 -21.79 4.96 2.38
C LYS A 138 -22.39 3.68 1.79
N MET A 139 -22.48 3.60 0.46
CA MET A 139 -22.96 2.40 -0.21
C MET A 139 -22.07 1.17 0.08
N ASN A 140 -20.75 1.34 0.08
CA ASN A 140 -19.81 0.27 0.43
C ASN A 140 -19.96 -0.18 1.89
N ILE A 141 -20.22 0.75 2.83
CA ILE A 141 -20.51 0.42 4.25
C ILE A 141 -21.76 -0.44 4.34
N ASP A 142 -22.84 -0.04 3.68
CA ASP A 142 -24.11 -0.78 3.70
C ASP A 142 -23.94 -2.19 3.12
N MET A 143 -23.16 -2.33 2.05
CA MET A 143 -22.83 -3.64 1.47
C MET A 143 -22.02 -4.52 2.42
N VAL A 144 -20.98 -3.97 3.07
CA VAL A 144 -20.17 -4.72 4.04
C VAL A 144 -21.03 -5.16 5.24
N LYS A 145 -21.93 -4.30 5.72
CA LYS A 145 -22.87 -4.66 6.78
C LYS A 145 -23.78 -5.81 6.39
N GLN A 146 -24.24 -5.87 5.13
CA GLN A 146 -25.01 -7.01 4.63
C GLN A 146 -24.20 -8.32 4.66
N TYR A 147 -22.92 -8.28 4.29
CA TYR A 147 -22.02 -9.44 4.40
C TYR A 147 -21.79 -9.88 5.85
N MET A 148 -21.83 -8.95 6.80
CA MET A 148 -21.67 -9.25 8.23
C MET A 148 -22.97 -9.73 8.89
N SER A 149 -24.14 -9.27 8.42
CA SER A 149 -25.45 -9.66 8.96
C SER A 149 -25.99 -10.96 8.37
N SER A 150 -25.49 -11.37 7.20
CA SER A 150 -25.77 -12.70 6.66
C SER A 150 -24.85 -13.71 7.33
N GLU A 151 -25.42 -14.61 8.14
CA GLU A 151 -24.71 -15.80 8.64
C GLU A 151 -23.97 -16.51 7.49
N PRO A 152 -22.83 -17.21 7.74
CA PRO A 152 -22.18 -17.98 6.69
C PRO A 152 -23.22 -18.93 6.09
N LEU A 153 -23.38 -18.93 4.77
CA LEU A 153 -24.22 -19.90 4.07
C LEU A 153 -23.85 -21.29 4.56
N SER A 154 -24.63 -21.80 5.51
CA SER A 154 -24.55 -23.15 6.01
C SER A 154 -24.89 -24.06 4.84
N GLY A 155 -23.84 -24.58 4.19
CA GLY A 155 -23.82 -25.89 3.54
C GLY A 155 -25.05 -26.28 2.74
N LYS A 156 -25.53 -25.46 1.80
CA LYS A 156 -26.31 -25.98 0.68
C LYS A 156 -25.43 -25.99 -0.55
N GLY A 157 -24.72 -27.12 -0.71
CA GLY A 157 -24.09 -27.49 -1.96
C GLY A 157 -25.11 -27.37 -3.10
N LEU A 158 -24.64 -26.90 -4.24
CA LEU A 158 -25.41 -26.93 -5.48
C LEU A 158 -25.92 -28.36 -5.70
N ARG A 159 -27.25 -28.51 -5.70
CA ARG A 159 -27.94 -29.59 -6.41
C ARG A 159 -28.53 -28.98 -7.66
#